data_AF-A0A958PA09-F1
#
_entry.id   AF-A0A958PA09-F1
#
_cell.length_a   1.000
_cell.length_b   1.000
_cell.length_c   1.000
_cell.angle_alpha   90.00
_cell.angle_beta   90.00
_cell.angle_gamma   90.00
#
_symmetry.space_group_name_H-M   'P 1'
#
loop_
_entity.id
_entity.type
_entity.pdbx_description
1 polymer ?
#
loop_
_entity_poly.entity_id
_entity_poly.type
_entity_poly.pdbx_seq_one_letter_code
_entity_poly.pdbx_strand_id
1 'polypeptide(L)'
;KDGATYHLKSTEKRVRIEAATCNRKDKIEEVFIVNKTNGFVATSFALNTRELTTDLMVLVEGPNHILVSLKLSEGKELQSQIVLNH
;
A
#
# COMPACT_ATOMS: atom_id res chain seq x y z
N LYS A 1 2.73 -19.35 2.20
CA LYS A 1 3.54 -18.17 2.61
C LYS A 1 2.58 -17.03 2.75
N ASP A 2 2.40 -16.54 3.97
CA ASP A 2 1.52 -15.42 4.24
C ASP A 2 2.27 -14.12 3.96
N GLY A 3 1.59 -13.12 3.40
CA GLY A 3 2.21 -11.85 3.05
C GLY A 3 1.42 -11.09 1.99
N ALA A 4 1.93 -9.92 1.63
CA ALA A 4 1.41 -9.10 0.54
C ALA A 4 2.51 -8.82 -0.48
N THR A 5 2.12 -8.73 -1.76
CA THR A 5 2.98 -8.23 -2.83
C THR A 5 2.59 -6.80 -3.16
N TYR A 6 3.58 -6.00 -3.55
CA TYR A 6 3.37 -4.59 -3.89
C TYR A 6 3.94 -4.29 -5.28
N HIS A 7 3.14 -3.64 -6.12
CA HIS A 7 3.61 -3.07 -7.37
C HIS A 7 3.52 -1.55 -7.31
N LEU A 8 4.54 -0.90 -7.84
CA LEU A 8 4.67 0.55 -7.82
C LEU A 8 4.63 1.06 -9.24
N LYS A 9 3.70 1.98 -9.52
CA LYS A 9 3.66 2.71 -10.78
C LYS A 9 4.00 4.16 -10.51
N SER A 10 5.14 4.60 -11.03
CA SER A 10 5.66 5.96 -10.81
C SER A 10 5.53 6.82 -12.07
N THR A 11 5.16 8.07 -11.86
CA THR A 11 5.44 9.22 -12.74
C THR A 11 6.35 10.14 -11.94
N GLU A 12 7.23 10.94 -12.55
CA GLU A 12 8.37 11.60 -11.88
C GLU A 12 8.13 12.06 -10.42
N LYS A 13 6.96 12.62 -10.05
CA LYS A 13 6.66 13.11 -8.69
C LYS A 13 5.58 12.35 -7.89
N ARG A 14 5.01 11.28 -8.44
CA ARG A 14 3.85 10.60 -7.86
C ARG A 14 3.92 9.09 -8.04
N VAL A 15 3.51 8.37 -7.01
CA VAL A 15 3.45 6.90 -7.02
C VAL A 15 2.03 6.40 -6.78
N ARG A 16 1.66 5.35 -7.49
CA ARG A 16 0.51 4.51 -7.17
C ARG A 16 1.02 3.19 -6.59
N ILE A 17 0.42 2.80 -5.48
CA ILE A 17 0.67 1.53 -4.80
C ILE A 17 -0.47 0.58 -5.14
N GLU A 18 -0.11 -0.59 -5.64
CA GLU A 18 -1.00 -1.73 -5.83
C GLU A 18 -0.56 -2.83 -4.87
N ALA A 19 -1.50 -3.41 -4.13
CA ALA A 19 -1.21 -4.46 -3.15
C ALA A 19 -2.12 -5.67 -3.36
N ALA A 20 -1.57 -6.87 -3.17
CA ALA A 20 -2.33 -8.12 -3.25
C ALA A 20 -1.92 -9.08 -2.13
N THR A 21 -2.86 -9.84 -1.58
CA THR A 21 -2.54 -10.92 -0.64
C THR A 21 -1.91 -12.12 -1.37
N CYS A 22 -0.87 -12.71 -0.80
CA CYS A 22 -0.21 -13.89 -1.35
C CYS A 22 -1.09 -15.15 -1.28
N ASN A 23 -1.94 -15.24 -0.26
CA ASN A 23 -2.82 -16.37 -0.02
C ASN A 23 -4.22 -16.10 -0.58
N ARG A 24 -4.74 -17.02 -1.40
CA ARG A 24 -6.06 -16.87 -2.05
C ARG A 24 -7.24 -16.88 -1.08
N LYS A 25 -7.04 -17.35 0.16
CA LYS A 25 -8.07 -17.36 1.21
C LYS A 25 -8.15 -16.05 1.98
N ASP A 26 -7.09 -15.25 1.99
CA ASP A 26 -7.04 -14.01 2.75
C ASP A 26 -7.86 -12.93 2.05
N LYS A 27 -8.83 -12.34 2.75
CA LYS A 27 -9.60 -11.19 2.27
C LYS A 27 -9.15 -9.92 2.98
N ILE A 28 -9.00 -8.84 2.24
CA ILE A 28 -8.68 -7.53 2.79
C ILE A 28 -9.99 -6.89 3.27
N GLU A 29 -10.02 -6.47 4.54
CA GLU A 29 -11.15 -5.77 5.14
C GLU A 29 -10.85 -4.28 5.32
N GLU A 30 -9.66 -3.96 5.82
CA GLU A 30 -9.23 -2.59 6.03
C GLU A 30 -7.83 -2.39 5.47
N VAL A 31 -7.57 -1.18 4.99
CA VAL A 31 -6.28 -0.76 4.46
C VAL A 31 -5.99 0.64 4.92
N PHE A 32 -4.73 0.86 5.29
CA PHE A 32 -4.20 2.17 5.62
C PHE A 32 -2.84 2.34 4.97
N ILE A 33 -2.71 3.36 4.12
CA ILE A 33 -1.50 3.64 3.36
C ILE A 33 -1.12 5.11 3.56
N VAL A 34 0.09 5.37 4.03
CA VAL A 34 0.57 6.72 4.32
C VAL A 34 2.04 6.91 3.95
N ASN A 35 2.35 8.05 3.33
CA ASN A 35 3.72 8.53 3.24
C ASN A 35 4.08 9.25 4.55
N LYS A 36 4.85 8.59 5.42
CA LYS A 36 5.28 9.16 6.70
C LYS A 36 6.19 10.38 6.55
N THR A 37 6.84 10.55 5.39
CA THR A 37 7.74 11.69 5.17
C THR A 37 6.98 13.02 5.05
N ASN A 38 5.82 13.03 4.38
CA ASN A 38 5.04 14.25 4.15
C ASN A 38 3.61 14.22 4.75
N GLY A 39 3.24 13.12 5.43
CA GLY A 39 1.93 12.95 6.06
C GLY A 39 0.79 12.65 5.08
N PHE A 40 1.08 12.41 3.80
CA PHE A 40 0.04 12.12 2.81
C PHE A 40 -0.57 10.73 3.04
N VAL A 41 -1.87 10.68 3.37
CA VAL A 41 -2.64 9.44 3.47
C VAL A 41 -3.29 9.16 2.12
N ALA A 42 -2.97 8.02 1.51
CA ALA A 42 -3.52 7.64 0.22
C ALA A 42 -4.92 7.08 0.34
N THR A 43 -5.78 7.43 -0.61
CA THR A 43 -7.10 6.82 -0.74
C THR A 43 -6.94 5.47 -1.43
N SER A 44 -7.47 4.42 -0.82
CA SER A 44 -7.43 3.05 -1.35
C SER A 44 -8.74 2.64 -2.01
N PHE A 45 -8.64 1.90 -3.11
CA PHE A 45 -9.75 1.35 -3.87
C PHE A 45 -9.58 -0.17 -3.97
N ALA A 46 -10.57 -0.94 -3.54
CA ALA A 46 -10.57 -2.38 -3.70
C ALA A 46 -10.85 -2.73 -5.17
N LEU A 47 -9.94 -3.51 -5.79
CA LEU A 47 -10.13 -4.08 -7.12
C LEU A 47 -10.94 -5.38 -7.04
N ASN A 48 -10.75 -6.12 -5.95
CA ASN A 48 -11.53 -7.28 -5.53
C ASN A 48 -11.30 -7.52 -4.04
N THR A 49 -11.71 -8.69 -3.52
CA THR A 49 -11.58 -9.03 -2.09
C THR A 49 -10.14 -9.20 -1.61
N ARG A 50 -9.14 -9.21 -2.50
CA ARG A 50 -7.74 -9.55 -2.19
C ARG A 50 -6.72 -8.57 -2.76
N GLU A 51 -7.18 -7.64 -3.57
CA GLU A 51 -6.36 -6.72 -4.34
C GLU A 51 -6.90 -5.31 -4.20
N LEU A 52 -5.99 -4.35 -4.09
CA LEU A 52 -6.32 -2.95 -4.00
C LEU A 52 -5.32 -2.10 -4.78
N THR A 53 -5.75 -0.90 -5.08
CA THR A 53 -4.92 0.15 -5.65
C THR A 53 -5.14 1.46 -4.88
N THR A 54 -4.31 2.45 -5.12
CA THR A 54 -4.41 3.78 -4.50
C THR A 54 -4.58 4.88 -5.54
N ASP A 55 -5.00 6.04 -5.06
CA ASP A 55 -4.75 7.29 -5.78
C ASP A 55 -3.24 7.54 -5.95
N LEU A 56 -2.90 8.56 -6.72
CA LEU A 56 -1.50 8.94 -6.91
C LEU A 56 -1.01 9.70 -5.67
N MET A 57 -0.19 9.04 -4.87
CA MET A 57 0.49 9.60 -3.72
C MET A 57 1.62 10.54 -4.18
N VAL A 58 1.66 11.74 -3.60
CA VAL A 58 2.70 12.73 -3.88
C VAL A 58 3.99 12.36 -3.13
N LEU A 59 5.11 12.36 -3.86
CA LEU A 59 6.45 12.20 -3.31
C LEU A 59 7.08 13.58 -3.06
N VAL A 60 7.91 13.67 -2.03
CA VAL A 60 8.80 14.81 -1.79
C VAL A 60 10.23 14.47 -2.18
N GLU A 61 11.08 15.48 -2.39
CA GLU A 61 12.50 15.27 -2.69
C GLU A 61 13.18 14.46 -1.57
N GLY A 62 13.96 13.45 -1.96
CA GLY A 62 14.65 12.56 -1.04
C GLY A 62 13.86 11.30 -0.63
N PRO A 63 14.14 10.71 0.54
CA PRO A 63 13.56 9.44 0.94
C PRO A 63 12.10 9.57 1.43
N ASN A 64 11.21 8.85 0.77
CA ASN A 64 9.79 8.75 1.09
C ASN A 64 9.51 7.41 1.80
N HIS A 65 9.05 7.47 3.04
CA HIS A 65 8.78 6.31 3.89
C HIS A 65 7.29 5.95 3.85
N ILE A 66 6.93 5.01 3.00
CA ILE A 66 5.54 4.59 2.80
C ILE A 66 5.23 3.42 3.73
N LEU A 67 4.26 3.60 4.62
CA LEU A 67 3.70 2.51 5.41
C LEU A 67 2.43 2.00 4.73
N VAL A 68 2.37 0.68 4.54
CA VAL A 68 1.16 -0.04 4.12
C VAL A 68 0.75 -0.97 5.26
N SER A 69 -0.49 -0.82 5.74
CA SER A 69 -1.10 -1.67 6.75
C SER A 69 -2.38 -2.26 6.20
N LEU A 70 -2.52 -3.58 6.27
CA LEU A 70 -3.70 -4.32 5.82
C LEU A 70 -4.24 -5.12 6.99
N LYS A 71 -5.57 -5.08 7.18
CA LYS A 71 -6.27 -5.97 8.09
C LYS A 71 -7.06 -6.99 7.28
N LEU A 72 -6.84 -8.25 7.57
CA LEU A 72 -7.48 -9.37 6.90
C LEU A 72 -8.69 -9.86 7.70
N SER A 73 -9.61 -10.57 7.05
CA SER A 73 -10.86 -11.05 7.65
C SER A 73 -10.74 -12.00 8.85
N GLU A 74 -9.57 -12.59 9.07
CA GLU A 74 -9.29 -13.40 10.25
C GLU A 74 -8.72 -12.57 11.41
N GLY A 75 -8.79 -11.23 11.32
CA GLY A 75 -8.21 -10.31 12.29
C GLY A 75 -6.68 -10.17 12.19
N LYS A 76 -6.08 -10.81 11.18
CA LYS A 76 -4.62 -10.74 10.94
C LYS A 76 -4.24 -9.40 10.34
N GLU A 77 -3.20 -8.79 10.87
CA GLU A 77 -2.63 -7.56 10.33
C GLU A 77 -1.32 -7.83 9.58
N LEU A 78 -1.17 -7.24 8.40
CA LEU A 78 0.05 -7.23 7.62
C LEU A 78 0.54 -5.80 7.50
N GLN A 79 1.75 -5.54 7.98
CA GLN A 79 2.40 -4.24 7.83
C GLN A 79 3.68 -4.36 7.03
N SER A 80 3.93 -3.36 6.19
CA SER A 80 5.15 -3.26 5.38
C SER A 80 5.54 -1.81 5.22
N GLN A 81 6.85 -1.56 5.22
CA GLN A 81 7.40 -0.25 4.93
C GLN A 81 8.18 -0.30 3.61
N ILE A 82 7.87 0.63 2.72
CA ILE A 82 8.52 0.81 1.43
C ILE A 82 9.28 2.14 1.48
N VAL A 83 10.54 2.15 1.04
CA VAL A 83 11.33 3.39 0.91
C VAL A 83 11.51 3.69 -0.56
N LEU A 84 11.05 4.86 -0.99
CA LEU A 84 11.22 5.36 -2.36
C LEU A 84 12.09 6.61 -2.35
N ASN A 85 13.04 6.69 -3.28
CA ASN A 85 13.80 7.90 -3.51
C ASN A 85 13.19 8.64 -4.70
N HIS A 86 12.90 9.93 -4.50
CA HIS A 86 12.45 10.83 -5.56
C HIS A 86 13.46 11.98 -5.73
#